data_AF-A0A9X5CQK4-F1
#
_entry.id   AF-A0A9X5CQK4-F1
#
_cell.length_a   1.000
_cell.length_b   1.000
_cell.length_c   1.000
_cell.angle_alpha   90.00
_cell.angle_beta   90.00
_cell.angle_gamma   90.00
#
_symmetry.space_group_name_H-M   'P 1'
#
loop_
_entity.id
_entity.type
_entity.pdbx_description
1 polymer ?
#
loop_
_entity_poly.entity_id
_entity_poly.type
_entity_poly.pdbx_seq_one_letter_code
_entity_poly.pdbx_strand_id
1 'polypeptide(L)'
;MTYPDPAKADLHRYLQEARDALVWKLEGLSEYDVRRPLTPTGTNLLGLVKHAAGVELGYLGDTFGRPSGEPLPWLAEGAELNADMWAAPDETRDAVVALYRRAWAHADATVEALPLDATGTVPWWPVDRARLTLHHAVVRVIA
;
A
#
# COMPACT_ATOMS: atom_id res chain seq x y z
N MET A 1 -15.05 15.33 24.57
CA MET A 1 -15.15 14.29 23.52
C MET A 1 -14.88 14.97 22.20
N THR A 2 -13.72 14.72 21.60
CA THR A 2 -13.43 15.15 20.24
C THR A 2 -14.00 14.07 19.34
N TYR A 3 -15.08 14.38 18.62
CA TYR A 3 -15.60 13.45 17.62
C TYR A 3 -14.54 13.30 16.51
N PRO A 4 -14.39 12.10 15.92
CA PRO A 4 -13.54 11.96 14.75
C PRO A 4 -14.02 12.92 13.66
N ASP A 5 -13.08 13.58 12.98
CA ASP A 5 -13.39 14.36 11.79
C ASP A 5 -14.15 13.46 10.79
N PRO A 6 -15.41 13.78 10.44
CA PRO A 6 -16.21 12.94 9.55
C PRO A 6 -15.52 12.62 8.23
N ALA A 7 -14.75 13.57 7.67
CA ALA A 7 -14.02 13.35 6.43
C ALA A 7 -12.90 12.32 6.61
N LYS A 8 -12.20 12.38 7.75
CA LYS A 8 -11.14 11.42 8.09
C LYS A 8 -11.71 10.03 8.35
N ALA A 9 -12.87 9.95 8.99
CA ALA A 9 -13.57 8.68 9.21
C ALA A 9 -14.02 8.03 7.90
N ASP A 10 -14.55 8.82 6.95
CA ASP A 10 -14.92 8.31 5.62
C ASP A 10 -13.70 7.81 4.84
N LEU A 11 -12.58 8.55 4.87
CA LEU A 11 -11.34 8.13 4.23
C LEU A 11 -10.81 6.81 4.79
N HIS A 12 -10.78 6.65 6.13
CA HIS A 12 -10.41 5.38 6.75
C HIS A 12 -11.32 4.23 6.34
N ARG A 13 -12.64 4.48 6.30
CA ARG A 13 -13.61 3.47 5.90
C ARG A 13 -13.39 3.01 4.45
N TYR A 14 -13.25 3.94 3.51
CA TYR A 14 -13.01 3.59 2.11
C TYR A 14 -11.65 2.90 1.90
N LEU A 15 -10.62 3.32 2.61
CA LEU A 15 -9.33 2.65 2.59
C LEU A 15 -9.46 1.20 3.08
N GLN A 16 -10.17 0.99 4.19
CA GLN A 16 -10.42 -0.35 4.74
C GLN A 16 -11.25 -1.23 3.80
N GLU A 17 -12.30 -0.69 3.17
CA GLU A 17 -13.11 -1.41 2.17
C GLU A 17 -12.25 -1.87 0.97
N ALA A 18 -11.35 -1.02 0.47
CA ALA A 18 -10.45 -1.36 -0.64
C ALA A 18 -9.44 -2.46 -0.25
N ARG A 19 -8.85 -2.33 0.94
CA ARG A 19 -7.92 -3.29 1.56
C ARG A 19 -8.56 -4.68 1.72
N ASP A 20 -9.75 -4.74 2.30
CA ASP A 20 -10.48 -5.98 2.49
C ASP A 20 -10.88 -6.60 1.15
N ALA A 21 -11.30 -5.79 0.17
CA ALA A 21 -11.62 -6.29 -1.17
C ALA A 21 -10.42 -6.93 -1.88
N LEU A 22 -9.20 -6.43 -1.66
CA LEU A 22 -7.98 -7.05 -2.22
C LEU A 22 -7.68 -8.40 -1.59
N VAL A 23 -7.75 -8.51 -0.25
CA VAL A 23 -7.47 -9.79 0.44
C VAL A 23 -8.57 -10.81 0.17
N TRP A 24 -9.83 -10.38 0.17
CA TRP A 24 -10.99 -11.24 -0.13
C TRP A 24 -10.87 -11.90 -1.51
N LYS A 25 -10.34 -11.20 -2.52
CA LYS A 25 -10.13 -11.75 -3.87
C LYS A 25 -9.12 -12.90 -3.93
N LEU A 26 -8.35 -13.15 -2.87
CA LEU A 26 -7.45 -14.30 -2.77
C LEU A 26 -8.13 -15.53 -2.14
N GLU A 27 -9.27 -15.36 -1.49
CA GLU A 27 -9.94 -16.42 -0.74
C GLU A 27 -10.53 -17.48 -1.68
N GLY A 28 -10.39 -18.75 -1.30
CA GLY A 28 -10.86 -19.90 -2.09
C GLY A 28 -10.04 -20.21 -3.35
N LEU A 29 -9.07 -19.36 -3.72
CA LEU A 29 -8.21 -19.58 -4.89
C LEU A 29 -7.02 -20.50 -4.58
N SER A 30 -6.67 -21.35 -5.54
CA SER A 30 -5.49 -22.21 -5.48
C SER A 30 -4.18 -21.40 -5.51
N GLU A 31 -3.07 -22.01 -5.07
CA GLU A 31 -1.73 -21.38 -5.19
C GLU A 31 -1.36 -21.03 -6.63
N TYR A 32 -1.85 -21.81 -7.59
CA TYR A 32 -1.67 -21.51 -9.01
C TYR A 32 -2.48 -20.27 -9.42
N ASP A 33 -3.75 -20.19 -9.03
CA ASP A 33 -4.64 -19.11 -9.48
C ASP A 33 -4.25 -17.73 -8.94
N VAL A 34 -3.70 -17.67 -7.72
CA VAL A 34 -3.21 -16.39 -7.17
C VAL A 34 -1.88 -15.94 -7.79
N ARG A 35 -1.10 -16.87 -8.37
CA ARG A 35 0.24 -16.61 -8.94
C ARG A 35 0.29 -16.58 -10.47
N ARG A 36 -0.73 -17.10 -11.17
CA ARG A 36 -0.71 -17.14 -12.63
C ARG A 36 -0.69 -15.71 -13.20
N PRO A 37 0.19 -15.42 -14.17
CA PRO A 37 0.16 -14.14 -14.88
C PRO A 37 -1.19 -13.92 -15.58
N LEU A 38 -1.73 -12.71 -15.42
CA LEU A 38 -2.94 -12.24 -16.12
C LEU A 38 -2.63 -11.13 -17.14
N THR A 39 -1.36 -10.70 -17.22
CA THR A 39 -0.86 -9.73 -18.20
C THR A 39 0.46 -10.19 -18.80
N PRO A 40 0.88 -9.64 -19.96
CA PRO A 40 2.19 -9.94 -20.55
C PRO A 40 3.39 -9.56 -19.68
N THR A 41 3.22 -8.63 -18.74
CA THR A 41 4.26 -8.18 -17.80
C THR A 41 4.28 -8.99 -16.51
N GLY A 42 3.59 -10.14 -16.46
CA GLY A 42 3.65 -11.05 -15.32
C GLY A 42 2.67 -10.75 -14.18
N THR A 43 1.89 -9.66 -14.26
CA THR A 43 1.02 -9.24 -13.15
C THR A 43 0.06 -10.35 -12.74
N ASN A 44 0.04 -10.66 -11.44
CA ASN A 44 -0.86 -11.65 -10.85
C ASN A 44 -1.55 -11.11 -9.58
N LEU A 45 -2.55 -11.84 -9.08
CA LEU A 45 -3.37 -11.38 -7.95
C LEU A 45 -2.54 -11.20 -6.67
N LEU A 46 -1.61 -12.12 -6.40
CA LEU A 46 -0.75 -12.03 -5.22
C LEU A 46 0.22 -10.84 -5.31
N GLY A 47 0.71 -10.55 -6.51
CA GLY A 47 1.51 -9.38 -6.82
C GLY A 47 0.75 -8.07 -6.60
N LEU A 48 -0.54 -8.00 -6.94
CA LEU A 48 -1.33 -6.80 -6.63
C LEU A 48 -1.40 -6.52 -5.12
N VAL A 49 -1.47 -7.55 -4.29
CA VAL A 49 -1.43 -7.40 -2.82
C VAL A 49 -0.04 -6.96 -2.34
N LYS A 50 1.03 -7.53 -2.91
CA LYS A 50 2.42 -7.13 -2.64
C LYS A 50 2.68 -5.67 -3.01
N HIS A 51 2.26 -5.27 -4.20
CA HIS A 51 2.32 -3.90 -4.69
C HIS A 51 1.57 -2.93 -3.76
N ALA A 52 0.33 -3.27 -3.38
CA ALA A 52 -0.47 -2.44 -2.48
C ALA A 52 0.22 -2.21 -1.12
N ALA A 53 0.93 -3.20 -0.58
CA ALA A 53 1.73 -3.02 0.62
C ALA A 53 2.84 -1.97 0.44
N GLY A 54 3.57 -2.02 -0.68
CA GLY A 54 4.58 -1.00 -0.99
C GLY A 54 3.98 0.39 -1.18
N VAL A 55 2.85 0.49 -1.89
CA VAL A 55 2.11 1.74 -2.11
C VAL A 55 1.69 2.39 -0.79
N GLU A 56 1.08 1.63 0.12
CA GLU A 56 0.65 2.16 1.42
C GLU A 56 1.82 2.59 2.30
N LEU A 57 2.89 1.78 2.37
CA LEU A 57 4.09 2.11 3.14
C LEU A 57 4.78 3.38 2.63
N GLY A 58 4.85 3.56 1.31
CA GLY A 58 5.44 4.75 0.72
C GLY A 58 4.55 6.00 0.88
N TYR A 59 3.29 5.92 0.43
CA TYR A 59 2.40 7.10 0.41
C TYR A 59 1.92 7.51 1.80
N LEU A 60 1.70 6.55 2.71
CA LEU A 60 1.17 6.80 4.05
C LEU A 60 2.21 6.57 5.15
N GLY A 61 3.48 6.35 4.79
CA GLY A 61 4.60 6.26 5.73
C GLY A 61 5.73 7.21 5.34
N ASP A 62 6.53 6.82 4.34
CA ASP A 62 7.75 7.55 3.94
C ASP A 62 7.46 9.00 3.57
N THR A 63 6.36 9.25 2.87
CA THR A 63 5.91 10.59 2.45
C THR A 63 5.76 11.55 3.64
N PHE A 64 5.47 11.04 4.84
CA PHE A 64 5.29 11.82 6.07
C PHE A 64 6.46 11.65 7.05
N GLY A 65 7.61 11.15 6.59
CA GLY A 65 8.79 10.93 7.42
C GLY A 65 8.61 9.80 8.45
N ARG A 66 7.74 8.83 8.15
CA ARG A 66 7.39 7.70 9.02
C ARG A 66 7.72 6.39 8.30
N PRO A 67 9.00 6.02 8.11
CA PRO A 67 9.35 4.76 7.47
C PRO A 67 8.92 3.58 8.35
N SER A 68 8.42 2.50 7.73
CA SER A 68 7.97 1.31 8.47
C SER A 68 9.12 0.40 8.93
N GLY A 69 10.27 0.47 8.25
CA GLY A 69 11.38 -0.45 8.46
C GLY A 69 11.15 -1.86 7.88
N GLU A 70 10.03 -2.08 7.17
CA GLU A 70 9.79 -3.34 6.45
C GLU A 70 10.78 -3.49 5.29
N PRO A 71 11.37 -4.68 5.08
CA PRO A 71 12.22 -4.93 3.93
C PRO A 71 11.36 -5.01 2.66
N LEU A 72 11.61 -4.12 1.70
CA LEU A 72 10.93 -4.07 0.40
C LEU A 72 11.95 -4.20 -0.75
N PRO A 73 12.59 -5.37 -0.93
CA PRO A 73 13.68 -5.55 -1.89
C PRO A 73 13.29 -5.25 -3.34
N TRP A 74 12.00 -5.38 -3.68
CA TRP A 74 11.45 -5.02 -5.00
C TRP A 74 11.32 -3.50 -5.24
N LEU A 75 11.47 -2.67 -4.21
CA LEU A 75 11.57 -1.20 -4.31
C LEU A 75 13.00 -0.70 -4.12
N ALA A 76 13.98 -1.59 -3.93
CA ALA A 76 15.37 -1.21 -3.77
C ALA A 76 15.98 -0.71 -5.09
N GLU A 77 17.06 0.06 -4.98
CA GLU A 77 17.82 0.50 -6.16
C GLU A 77 18.32 -0.72 -6.96
N GLY A 78 18.07 -0.71 -8.27
CA GLY A 78 18.43 -1.82 -9.17
C GLY A 78 17.47 -3.00 -9.16
N ALA A 79 16.36 -2.94 -8.41
CA ALA A 79 15.28 -3.92 -8.53
C ALA A 79 14.70 -3.95 -9.95
N GLU A 80 14.24 -5.12 -10.38
CA GLU A 80 13.57 -5.27 -11.67
C GLU A 80 12.32 -4.38 -11.74
N LEU A 81 12.11 -3.77 -12.91
CA LEU A 81 10.93 -2.94 -13.12
C LEU A 81 9.66 -3.77 -12.86
N ASN A 82 8.80 -3.26 -11.97
CA ASN A 82 7.56 -3.89 -11.55
C ASN A 82 7.75 -5.18 -10.72
N ALA A 83 8.91 -5.43 -10.10
CA ALA A 83 9.19 -6.63 -9.28
C ALA A 83 8.17 -6.90 -8.13
N ASP A 84 7.34 -5.92 -7.82
CA ASP A 84 6.23 -6.01 -6.87
C ASP A 84 4.91 -6.49 -7.48
N MET A 85 4.80 -6.54 -8.81
CA MET A 85 3.58 -6.93 -9.52
C MET A 85 3.40 -8.45 -9.64
N TRP A 86 4.35 -9.24 -9.14
CA TRP A 86 4.25 -10.70 -9.00
C TRP A 86 4.98 -11.18 -7.73
N ALA A 87 4.56 -12.34 -7.23
CA ALA A 87 5.27 -13.05 -6.17
C ALA A 87 6.32 -14.00 -6.75
N ALA A 88 7.55 -13.93 -6.23
CA ALA A 88 8.63 -14.87 -6.51
C ALA A 88 8.33 -16.26 -5.89
N PRO A 89 9.02 -17.33 -6.33
CA PRO A 89 8.74 -18.69 -5.85
C PRO A 89 8.88 -18.87 -4.33
N ASP A 90 9.78 -18.11 -3.70
CA ASP A 90 10.05 -18.11 -2.26
C ASP A 90 9.11 -17.19 -1.47
N GLU A 91 8.34 -16.33 -2.14
CA GLU A 91 7.35 -15.46 -1.52
C GLU A 91 6.02 -16.20 -1.36
N THR A 92 5.73 -16.63 -0.12
CA THR A 92 4.48 -17.32 0.21
C THR A 92 3.29 -16.37 0.24
N ARG A 93 2.09 -16.89 -0.05
CA ARG A 93 0.83 -16.13 0.07
C ARG A 93 0.69 -15.50 1.45
N ASP A 94 0.90 -16.29 2.50
CA ASP A 94 0.74 -15.85 3.89
C ASP A 94 1.73 -14.73 4.25
N ALA A 95 2.99 -14.82 3.79
CA ALA A 95 3.97 -13.77 4.03
C ALA A 95 3.58 -12.44 3.35
N VAL A 96 3.11 -12.50 2.11
CA VAL A 96 2.66 -11.31 1.37
C VAL A 96 1.43 -10.69 2.04
N VAL A 97 0.43 -11.49 2.41
CA VAL A 97 -0.77 -11.00 3.12
C VAL A 97 -0.40 -10.43 4.49
N ALA A 98 0.51 -11.08 5.22
CA ALA A 98 0.97 -10.59 6.51
C ALA A 98 1.73 -9.27 6.39
N LEU A 99 2.57 -9.09 5.36
CA LEU A 99 3.20 -7.81 5.07
C LEU A 99 2.14 -6.74 4.78
N TYR A 100 1.12 -7.06 3.98
CA TYR A 100 0.07 -6.10 3.67
C TYR A 100 -0.70 -5.67 4.93
N ARG A 101 -1.02 -6.60 5.84
CA ARG A 101 -1.65 -6.26 7.13
C ARG A 101 -0.77 -5.38 8.02
N ARG A 102 0.57 -5.56 8.01
CA ARG A 102 1.50 -4.65 8.70
C ARG A 102 1.54 -3.27 8.04
N ALA A 103 1.49 -3.21 6.71
CA ALA A 103 1.35 -1.95 5.98
C ALA A 103 0.08 -1.20 6.37
N TRP A 104 -1.05 -1.90 6.55
CA TRP A 104 -2.30 -1.27 7.00
C TRP A 104 -2.15 -0.62 8.37
N ALA A 105 -1.64 -1.37 9.35
CA ALA A 105 -1.44 -0.86 10.71
C ALA A 105 -0.49 0.35 10.73
N HIS A 106 0.55 0.33 9.91
CA HIS A 106 1.49 1.45 9.78
C HIS A 106 0.84 2.68 9.15
N ALA A 107 0.11 2.49 8.05
CA ALA A 107 -0.63 3.54 7.38
C ALA A 107 -1.71 4.14 8.30
N ASP A 108 -2.47 3.30 9.02
CA ASP A 108 -3.49 3.74 9.97
C ASP A 108 -2.87 4.58 11.09
N ALA A 109 -1.73 4.16 11.64
CA ALA A 109 -1.02 4.93 12.65
C ALA A 109 -0.57 6.31 12.14
N THR A 110 -0.20 6.44 10.86
CA THR A 110 0.09 7.75 10.25
C THR A 110 -1.18 8.58 10.07
N VAL A 111 -2.24 7.96 9.52
CA VAL A 111 -3.49 8.68 9.30
C VAL A 111 -4.02 9.17 10.64
N GLU A 112 -4.09 8.34 11.69
CA GLU A 112 -4.53 8.74 13.03
C GLU A 112 -3.71 9.90 13.62
N ALA A 113 -2.38 9.82 13.54
CA ALA A 113 -1.47 10.79 14.17
C ALA A 113 -1.49 12.19 13.55
N LEU A 114 -1.89 12.33 12.29
CA LEU A 114 -1.74 13.58 11.53
C LEU A 114 -3.10 14.20 11.15
N PRO A 115 -3.22 15.55 11.11
CA PRO A 115 -4.38 16.20 10.53
C PRO A 115 -4.40 16.03 8.99
N LEU A 116 -5.58 16.11 8.37
CA LEU A 116 -5.75 15.88 6.93
C LEU A 116 -5.01 16.88 6.04
N ASP A 117 -4.71 18.06 6.55
CA ASP A 117 -3.94 19.12 5.86
C ASP A 117 -2.43 19.02 6.10
N ALA A 118 -1.95 18.06 6.90
CA ALA A 118 -0.52 17.81 7.08
C ALA A 118 0.15 17.56 5.72
N THR A 119 1.24 18.27 5.44
CA THR A 119 1.96 18.14 4.17
C THR A 119 3.07 17.11 4.28
N GLY A 120 3.12 16.18 3.33
CA GLY A 120 4.24 15.26 3.12
C GLY A 120 4.98 15.54 1.81
N THR A 121 6.11 14.87 1.61
CA THR A 121 6.93 14.93 0.38
C THR A 121 7.14 13.51 -0.15
N VAL A 122 6.62 13.23 -1.34
CA VAL A 122 6.71 11.91 -1.99
C VAL A 122 8.14 11.71 -2.54
N PRO A 123 8.91 10.72 -2.05
CA PRO A 123 10.34 10.65 -2.35
C PRO A 123 10.68 10.26 -3.79
N TRP A 124 9.77 9.60 -4.51
CA TRP A 124 9.97 9.19 -5.91
C TRP A 124 9.36 10.16 -6.94
N TRP A 125 8.82 11.30 -6.52
CA TRP A 125 8.30 12.32 -7.44
C TRP A 125 9.34 13.41 -7.74
N PRO A 126 9.25 14.06 -8.92
CA PRO A 126 10.01 15.28 -9.19
C PRO A 126 9.78 16.33 -8.09
N VAL A 127 10.88 16.96 -7.67
CA VAL A 127 10.95 17.83 -6.47
C VAL A 127 9.93 18.97 -6.52
N ASP A 128 9.68 19.53 -7.70
CA ASP A 128 8.75 20.63 -7.95
C ASP A 128 7.27 20.28 -7.74
N ARG A 129 6.94 18.98 -7.75
CA ARG A 129 5.56 18.48 -7.57
C ARG A 129 5.40 17.46 -6.44
N ALA A 130 6.44 17.18 -5.66
CA ALA A 130 6.48 16.11 -4.66
C ALA A 130 5.62 16.35 -3.41
N ARG A 131 5.12 17.57 -3.19
CA ARG A 131 4.35 17.92 -1.98
C ARG A 131 2.86 17.65 -2.15
N LEU A 132 2.27 16.97 -1.17
CA LEU A 132 0.82 16.74 -1.09
C LEU A 132 0.34 16.72 0.36
N THR A 133 -0.97 16.86 0.58
CA THR A 133 -1.59 16.74 1.91
C THR A 133 -1.90 15.28 2.23
N LEU A 134 -2.04 14.94 3.52
CA LEU A 134 -2.51 13.61 3.95
C LEU A 134 -3.83 13.23 3.30
N HIS A 135 -4.78 14.16 3.18
CA HIS A 135 -6.01 13.95 2.43
C HIS A 135 -5.71 13.45 1.00
N HIS A 136 -4.89 14.17 0.24
CA HIS A 136 -4.55 13.77 -1.12
C HIS A 136 -3.79 12.44 -1.16
N ALA A 137 -2.92 12.16 -0.18
CA ALA A 137 -2.22 10.88 -0.08
C ALA A 137 -3.23 9.71 0.03
N VAL A 138 -4.18 9.82 0.96
CA VAL A 138 -5.18 8.76 1.20
C VAL A 138 -6.10 8.59 -0.02
N VAL A 139 -6.57 9.69 -0.62
CA VAL A 139 -7.37 9.64 -1.86
C VAL A 139 -6.61 8.95 -2.99
N ARG A 140 -5.32 9.25 -3.15
CA ARG A 140 -4.47 8.65 -4.18
C ARG A 140 -4.23 7.14 -3.98
N VAL A 141 -4.28 6.66 -2.73
CA VAL A 141 -4.18 5.23 -2.44
C VAL A 141 -5.51 4.52 -2.70
N ILE A 142 -6.64 5.22 -2.51
CA ILE A 142 -7.99 4.67 -2.71
C ILE A 142 -8.41 4.65 -4.20
N ALA A 143 -8.07 5.70 -4.97
CA ALA A 143 -8.62 5.97 -6.31
C ALA A 143 -7.57 5.91 -7.42
#